data_AF-A0A836BU87-F1
#
_entry.id   AF-A0A836BU87-F1
#
_cell.length_a   1.000
_cell.length_b   1.000
_cell.length_c   1.000
_cell.angle_alpha   90.00
_cell.angle_beta   90.00
_cell.angle_gamma   90.00
#
_symmetry.space_group_name_H-M   'P 1'
#
loop_
_entity.id
_entity.type
_entity.pdbx_description
1 polymer ?
#
loop_
_entity_poly.entity_id
_entity_poly.type
_entity_poly.pdbx_seq_one_letter_code
_entity_poly.pdbx_strand_id
1 'polypeptide(L)'
;MLDGSATLGKGTGTLTQYANPPFVTTRLTGSFCSSFDQNNLICHKYETLPIKAGHLPGYMGHVPGGIGAYAQRKPQAALHTLNHMATASSLPRNSPQTDMSLVDLRPEQRAMAKVHMYAEGVKSDFLKFPTPKTFDHRR
;
A
#
# COMPACT_ATOMS: atom_id res chain seq x y z
N MET A 1 -12.68 15.09 17.45
CA MET A 1 -12.05 13.76 17.67
C MET A 1 -11.03 13.56 16.55
N LEU A 2 -9.86 13.01 16.89
CA LEU A 2 -8.57 13.18 16.23
C LEU A 2 -8.56 13.13 14.68
N ASP A 3 -8.14 14.24 14.08
CA ASP A 3 -7.74 14.37 12.67
C ASP A 3 -6.49 13.54 12.38
N GLY A 4 -6.70 12.31 11.91
CA GLY A 4 -5.69 11.52 11.23
C GLY A 4 -5.49 12.05 9.81
N SER A 5 -4.62 13.05 9.64
CA SER A 5 -4.14 13.53 8.34
C SER A 5 -3.23 12.50 7.66
N ALA A 6 -3.80 11.36 7.28
CA ALA A 6 -3.20 10.37 6.40
C ALA A 6 -4.31 9.75 5.54
N THR A 7 -4.11 9.77 4.24
CA THR A 7 -4.97 9.26 3.18
C THR A 7 -5.16 7.74 3.29
N LEU A 8 -5.97 7.27 4.23
CA LEU A 8 -6.25 5.84 4.42
C LEU A 8 -7.68 5.50 4.01
N GLY A 9 -7.85 4.37 3.31
CA GLY A 9 -9.16 3.76 3.07
C GLY A 9 -10.07 4.50 2.09
N LYS A 10 -9.53 5.23 1.10
CA LYS A 10 -10.37 5.91 0.10
C LYS A 10 -10.94 4.91 -0.92
N GLY A 11 -12.26 4.88 -1.03
CA GLY A 11 -12.93 4.25 -2.17
C GLY A 11 -12.62 4.99 -3.45
N THR A 12 -12.20 4.29 -4.50
CA THR A 12 -11.81 4.89 -5.79
C THR A 12 -12.99 5.32 -6.65
N GLY A 13 -14.21 4.91 -6.27
CA GLY A 13 -15.43 5.05 -7.07
C GLY A 13 -15.53 4.05 -8.22
N THR A 14 -14.48 3.26 -8.45
CA THR A 14 -14.43 2.26 -9.52
C THR A 14 -14.98 0.94 -9.01
N LEU A 15 -16.04 0.44 -9.65
CA LEU A 15 -16.64 -0.85 -9.36
C LEU A 15 -16.17 -1.88 -10.38
N THR A 16 -15.74 -3.04 -9.89
CA THR A 16 -15.37 -4.18 -10.73
C THR A 16 -16.02 -5.45 -10.18
N GLN A 17 -16.02 -6.53 -10.95
CA GLN A 17 -16.56 -7.82 -10.52
C GLN A 17 -15.87 -8.35 -9.26
N TYR A 18 -14.57 -8.08 -9.09
CA TYR A 18 -13.77 -8.56 -7.96
C TYR A 18 -13.42 -7.43 -7.00
N ALA A 19 -13.51 -7.69 -5.71
CA ALA A 19 -13.01 -6.77 -4.70
C ALA A 19 -11.48 -6.79 -4.65
N ASN A 20 -10.87 -5.63 -4.45
CA ASN A 20 -9.46 -5.55 -4.10
C ASN A 20 -9.22 -6.23 -2.73
N PRO A 21 -8.08 -6.91 -2.53
CA PRO A 21 -7.81 -7.62 -1.29
C PRO A 21 -7.66 -6.64 -0.10
N PRO A 22 -8.01 -7.06 1.14
CA PRO A 22 -7.99 -6.18 2.31
C PRO A 22 -6.65 -5.50 2.59
N PHE A 23 -5.53 -6.16 2.28
CA PHE A 23 -4.19 -5.60 2.53
C PHE A 23 -3.85 -4.40 1.61
N VAL A 24 -4.60 -4.24 0.52
CA VAL A 24 -4.52 -3.10 -0.40
C VAL A 24 -5.58 -2.05 -0.04
N THR A 25 -6.84 -2.46 0.12
CA THR A 25 -7.96 -1.52 0.29
C THR A 25 -7.89 -0.70 1.56
N THR A 26 -7.35 -1.28 2.63
CA THR A 26 -7.17 -0.60 3.92
C THR A 26 -6.18 0.57 3.86
N ARG A 27 -5.34 0.63 2.83
CA ARG A 27 -4.18 1.55 2.75
C ARG A 27 -4.11 2.36 1.46
N LEU A 28 -5.21 2.48 0.73
CA LEU A 28 -5.27 3.30 -0.48
C LEU A 28 -5.10 4.79 -0.17
N THR A 29 -4.16 5.42 -0.86
CA THR A 29 -3.89 6.87 -0.78
C THR A 29 -4.89 7.69 -1.62
N GLY A 30 -4.91 9.01 -1.40
CA GLY A 30 -5.84 9.92 -2.10
C GLY A 30 -5.53 10.09 -3.59
N SER A 31 -4.39 9.60 -4.04
CA SER A 31 -3.97 9.62 -5.44
C SER A 31 -4.67 8.56 -6.28
N PHE A 32 -5.14 7.45 -5.67
CA PHE A 32 -5.97 6.44 -6.33
C PHE A 32 -7.41 6.93 -6.41
N CYS A 33 -7.78 7.51 -7.56
CA CYS A 33 -9.10 8.06 -7.79
C CYS A 33 -9.49 7.96 -9.27
N SER A 34 -10.78 7.89 -9.54
CA SER A 34 -11.36 7.92 -10.88
C SER A 34 -11.43 9.34 -11.46
N SER A 35 -11.62 10.35 -10.61
CA SER A 35 -11.70 11.76 -11.00
C SER A 35 -10.83 12.64 -10.10
N PHE A 36 -10.12 13.59 -10.72
CA PHE A 36 -9.37 14.61 -10.01
C PHE A 36 -10.28 15.69 -9.46
N ASP A 37 -9.85 16.27 -8.34
CA ASP A 37 -10.37 17.56 -7.87
C ASP A 37 -9.62 18.68 -8.61
N GLN A 38 -10.17 19.09 -9.75
CA GLN A 38 -9.53 20.07 -10.64
C GLN A 38 -9.33 21.43 -9.98
N ASN A 39 -10.16 21.77 -8.99
CA ASN A 39 -10.09 23.05 -8.29
C ASN A 39 -8.95 23.09 -7.26
N ASN A 40 -8.52 21.93 -6.75
CA ASN A 40 -7.55 21.86 -5.67
C ASN A 40 -6.53 20.73 -5.85
N LEU A 41 -5.68 20.87 -6.87
CA LEU A 41 -4.58 19.94 -7.13
C LEU A 41 -3.45 20.09 -6.10
N ILE A 42 -3.21 21.31 -5.61
CA ILE A 42 -2.14 21.60 -4.64
C ILE A 42 -2.68 21.45 -3.22
N CYS A 43 -2.80 20.22 -2.73
CA CYS A 43 -3.35 19.93 -1.41
C CYS A 43 -2.73 18.70 -0.74
N HIS A 44 -3.06 18.49 0.54
CA HIS A 44 -2.62 17.31 1.30
C HIS A 44 -3.24 15.99 0.80
N LYS A 45 -4.38 16.03 0.08
CA LYS A 45 -5.03 14.82 -0.47
C LYS A 45 -4.14 14.11 -1.50
N TYR A 46 -3.40 14.86 -2.32
CA TYR A 46 -2.50 14.32 -3.35
C TYR A 46 -1.03 14.40 -2.95
N GLU A 47 -0.75 14.70 -1.67
CA GLU A 47 0.61 14.82 -1.14
C GLU A 47 1.49 15.83 -1.92
N THR A 48 0.88 16.86 -2.51
CA THR A 48 1.61 17.89 -3.27
C THR A 48 2.13 19.02 -2.38
N LEU A 49 1.60 19.16 -1.17
CA LEU A 49 2.09 20.07 -0.13
C LEU A 49 3.20 19.41 0.71
N PRO A 50 4.00 20.19 1.46
CA PRO A 50 4.97 19.65 2.41
C PRO A 50 4.32 18.66 3.39
N ILE A 51 4.98 17.53 3.59
CA ILE A 51 4.50 16.44 4.45
C ILE A 51 5.16 16.60 5.82
N LYS A 52 4.35 16.81 6.87
CA LYS A 52 4.83 16.92 8.25
C LYS A 52 5.32 15.57 8.80
N ALA A 53 4.61 14.49 8.47
CA ALA A 53 4.92 13.13 8.87
C ALA A 53 5.90 12.49 7.87
N GLY A 54 7.19 12.81 8.00
CA GLY A 54 8.23 12.29 7.13
C GLY A 54 9.60 12.84 7.53
N HIS A 55 10.66 12.17 7.10
CA HIS A 55 12.02 12.63 7.36
C HIS A 55 12.48 13.61 6.28
N LEU A 56 13.26 14.62 6.69
CA LEU A 56 13.90 15.53 5.74
C LEU A 56 14.85 14.75 4.81
N PRO A 57 15.08 15.20 3.56
CA PRO A 57 15.93 14.49 2.61
C PRO A 57 17.35 14.17 3.12
N GLY A 58 17.91 15.03 3.99
CA GLY A 58 19.23 14.85 4.61
C GLY A 58 19.25 14.04 5.91
N TYR A 59 18.11 13.51 6.37
CA TYR A 59 18.06 12.69 7.57
C TYR A 59 18.85 11.38 7.37
N MET A 60 19.78 11.10 8.29
CA MET A 60 20.68 9.94 8.26
C MET A 60 20.32 8.84 9.27
N GLY A 61 19.27 9.05 10.07
CA GLY A 61 18.79 8.02 11.00
C GLY A 61 18.06 6.89 10.28
N HIS A 62 17.80 5.82 11.01
CA HIS A 62 17.06 4.67 10.49
C HIS A 62 15.59 5.03 10.25
N VAL A 63 15.10 4.72 9.03
CA VAL A 63 13.68 4.76 8.70
C VAL A 63 13.22 3.32 8.50
N PRO A 64 12.24 2.83 9.28
CA PRO A 64 11.68 1.50 9.05
C PRO A 64 11.18 1.38 7.61
N GLY A 65 11.31 0.20 7.02
CA GLY A 65 10.87 -0.07 5.64
C GLY A 65 11.81 0.39 4.54
N GLY A 66 13.09 0.65 4.80
CA GLY A 66 14.07 1.26 3.87
C GLY A 66 14.19 0.71 2.43
N ILE A 67 13.59 -0.45 2.09
CA ILE A 67 13.51 -1.00 0.72
C ILE A 67 12.06 -1.22 0.21
N GLY A 68 11.05 -0.87 1.00
CA GLY A 68 9.65 -1.15 0.70
C GLY A 68 9.06 -0.24 -0.37
N ALA A 69 9.50 1.03 -0.43
CA ALA A 69 9.07 1.98 -1.45
C ALA A 69 10.11 2.10 -2.57
N TYR A 70 9.66 2.02 -3.83
CA TYR A 70 10.58 1.96 -4.98
C TYR A 70 10.72 3.29 -5.76
N ALA A 71 9.64 4.06 -5.94
CA ALA A 71 9.65 5.25 -6.79
C ALA A 71 8.95 6.46 -6.14
N GLN A 72 9.36 6.79 -4.90
CA GLN A 72 8.77 7.88 -4.12
C GLN A 72 9.86 8.73 -3.48
N ARG A 73 9.59 10.02 -3.28
CA ARG A 73 10.52 10.89 -2.54
C ARG A 73 10.57 10.49 -1.06
N LYS A 74 11.72 10.67 -0.40
CA LYS A 74 11.96 10.28 1.00
C LYS A 74 10.82 10.61 1.98
N PRO A 75 10.25 11.84 2.01
CA PRO A 75 9.15 12.15 2.93
C PRO A 75 7.89 11.31 2.67
N GLN A 76 7.58 11.03 1.40
CA GLN A 76 6.40 10.27 0.99
C GLN A 76 6.58 8.78 1.27
N ALA A 77 7.75 8.22 0.94
CA ALA A 77 8.09 6.84 1.29
C ALA A 77 8.00 6.58 2.80
N ALA A 78 8.50 7.52 3.62
CA ALA A 78 8.41 7.43 5.07
C ALA A 78 6.95 7.47 5.55
N LEU A 79 6.14 8.40 5.03
CA LEU A 79 4.71 8.50 5.35
C LEU A 79 3.97 7.19 5.05
N HIS A 80 4.13 6.66 3.84
CA HIS A 80 3.43 5.45 3.41
C HIS A 80 3.88 4.22 4.19
N THR A 81 5.17 4.11 4.52
CA THR A 81 5.65 3.00 5.35
C THR A 81 5.10 3.10 6.78
N LEU A 82 5.06 4.30 7.36
CA LEU A 82 4.45 4.50 8.68
C LEU A 82 2.97 4.10 8.67
N ASN A 83 2.22 4.49 7.64
CA ASN A 83 0.83 4.10 7.46
C ASN A 83 0.64 2.58 7.29
N HIS A 84 1.53 1.95 6.52
CA HIS A 84 1.56 0.50 6.36
C HIS A 84 1.72 -0.21 7.71
N MET A 85 2.70 0.20 8.51
CA MET A 85 2.93 -0.40 9.83
C MET A 85 1.80 -0.06 10.83
N ALA A 86 1.30 1.17 10.83
CA ALA A 86 0.26 1.62 11.74
C ALA A 86 -1.06 0.84 11.58
N THR A 87 -1.35 0.39 10.35
CA THR A 87 -2.56 -0.38 10.03
C THR A 87 -2.30 -1.88 9.90
N ALA A 88 -1.07 -2.36 10.16
CA ALA A 88 -0.75 -3.79 10.03
C ALA A 88 -1.50 -4.66 11.04
N SER A 89 -1.86 -4.13 12.20
CA SER A 89 -2.58 -4.86 13.24
C SER A 89 -4.01 -5.23 12.86
N SER A 90 -4.64 -4.51 11.92
CA SER A 90 -5.99 -4.82 11.45
C SER A 90 -6.02 -5.86 10.31
N LEU A 91 -4.86 -6.29 9.84
CA LEU A 91 -4.72 -7.32 8.81
C LEU A 91 -4.42 -8.70 9.42
N PRO A 92 -4.68 -9.80 8.68
CA PRO A 92 -4.28 -11.13 9.12
C PRO A 92 -2.78 -11.22 9.43
N ARG A 93 -2.42 -12.04 10.40
CA ARG A 93 -1.02 -12.35 10.73
C ARG A 93 -0.28 -12.82 9.48
N ASN A 94 0.93 -12.30 9.26
CA ASN A 94 1.73 -12.51 8.04
C ASN A 94 1.06 -11.98 6.77
N SER A 95 0.38 -10.83 6.87
CA SER A 95 -0.09 -10.10 5.70
C SER A 95 1.06 -9.83 4.73
N PRO A 96 0.77 -9.67 3.42
CA PRO A 96 1.78 -9.32 2.44
C PRO A 96 2.61 -8.11 2.88
N GLN A 97 3.92 -8.19 2.63
CA GLN A 97 4.87 -7.15 3.05
C GLN A 97 4.76 -5.87 2.21
N THR A 98 4.36 -5.99 0.94
CA THR A 98 4.17 -4.85 0.04
C THR A 98 2.75 -4.28 0.14
N ASP A 99 2.56 -3.09 -0.40
CA ASP A 99 1.28 -2.40 -0.48
C ASP A 99 1.24 -1.48 -1.71
N MET A 100 0.05 -1.23 -2.25
CA MET A 100 -0.16 -0.34 -3.40
C MET A 100 0.33 1.07 -3.15
N SER A 101 0.30 1.53 -1.89
CA SER A 101 0.82 2.84 -1.50
C SER A 101 2.36 2.93 -1.54
N LEU A 102 3.09 1.81 -1.54
CA LEU A 102 4.57 1.76 -1.55
C LEU A 102 5.14 1.57 -2.96
N VAL A 103 4.37 0.92 -3.83
CA VAL A 103 4.69 0.74 -5.25
C VAL A 103 4.51 2.08 -6.01
N ASP A 104 5.11 2.16 -7.19
CA ASP A 104 4.99 3.34 -8.05
C ASP A 104 3.54 3.54 -8.53
N LEU A 105 3.03 4.77 -8.41
CA LEU A 105 1.72 5.11 -8.93
C LEU A 105 1.79 5.33 -10.44
N ARG A 106 1.53 4.26 -11.18
CA ARG A 106 1.48 4.29 -12.64
C ARG A 106 0.22 5.00 -13.17
N PRO A 107 0.31 5.87 -14.18
CA PRO A 107 -0.85 6.52 -14.79
C PRO A 107 -1.95 5.54 -15.21
N GLU A 108 -1.56 4.37 -15.72
CA GLU A 108 -2.46 3.32 -16.21
C GLU A 108 -3.31 2.67 -15.11
N GLN A 109 -2.86 2.76 -13.86
CA GLN A 109 -3.44 2.03 -12.72
C GLN A 109 -4.12 2.95 -11.70
N ARG A 110 -3.95 4.27 -11.84
CA ARG A 110 -4.51 5.28 -10.91
C ARG A 110 -6.01 5.11 -10.67
N ALA A 111 -6.76 4.76 -11.72
CA ALA A 111 -8.20 4.58 -11.65
C ALA A 111 -8.64 3.28 -10.94
N MET A 112 -7.72 2.37 -10.62
CA MET A 112 -7.99 1.07 -9.97
C MET A 112 -9.12 0.28 -10.68
N ALA A 113 -9.09 0.27 -12.02
CA ALA A 113 -10.10 -0.39 -12.85
C ALA A 113 -9.98 -1.92 -12.89
N LYS A 114 -8.85 -2.46 -12.45
CA LYS A 114 -8.62 -3.90 -12.25
C LYS A 114 -8.01 -4.13 -10.88
N VAL A 115 -8.03 -5.38 -10.43
CA VAL A 115 -7.29 -5.81 -9.23
C VAL A 115 -5.82 -6.00 -9.63
N HIS A 116 -5.02 -4.95 -9.47
CA HIS A 116 -3.64 -4.92 -9.94
C HIS A 116 -2.65 -5.64 -9.03
N MET A 117 -2.87 -5.57 -7.71
CA MET A 117 -2.03 -6.20 -6.69
C MET A 117 -2.89 -7.19 -5.90
N TYR A 118 -2.53 -8.46 -6.02
CA TYR A 118 -3.27 -9.56 -5.40
C TYR A 118 -2.39 -10.78 -5.17
N ALA A 119 -1.50 -11.09 -6.12
CA ALA A 119 -0.68 -12.28 -6.11
C ALA A 119 0.17 -12.42 -4.83
N GLU A 120 0.57 -11.29 -4.25
CA GLU A 120 1.36 -11.20 -3.03
C GLU A 120 0.59 -11.72 -1.80
N GLY A 121 -0.74 -11.75 -1.85
CA GLY A 121 -1.60 -12.23 -0.77
C GLY A 121 -2.38 -13.51 -1.08
N VAL A 122 -2.23 -14.10 -2.27
CA VAL A 122 -2.92 -15.33 -2.61
C VAL A 122 -2.29 -16.50 -1.84
N LYS A 123 -3.12 -17.26 -1.12
CA LYS A 123 -2.69 -18.53 -0.54
C LYS A 123 -2.42 -19.53 -1.67
N SER A 124 -1.16 -19.91 -1.80
CA SER A 124 -0.71 -20.86 -2.82
C SER A 124 0.27 -21.85 -2.22
N ASP A 125 0.29 -23.07 -2.77
CA ASP A 125 1.28 -24.10 -2.45
C ASP A 125 2.39 -24.16 -3.50
N PHE A 126 2.49 -23.13 -4.36
CA PHE A 126 3.42 -23.04 -5.49
C PHE A 126 4.86 -23.47 -5.14
N LEU A 127 5.37 -23.02 -4.00
CA LEU A 127 6.72 -23.37 -3.53
C LEU A 127 6.71 -23.87 -2.08
N LYS A 128 5.63 -24.57 -1.69
CA LYS A 128 5.55 -25.23 -0.38
C LYS A 128 5.95 -26.69 -0.51
N PHE A 129 7.20 -26.96 -0.16
CA PHE A 129 7.74 -28.31 -0.17
C PHE A 129 7.29 -29.14 1.04
N PRO A 130 7.28 -30.48 0.92
CA PRO A 130 7.03 -31.34 2.06
C PRO A 130 8.06 -31.08 3.16
N THR A 131 7.56 -30.82 4.37
CA THR A 131 8.34 -30.87 5.60
C THR A 131 8.55 -32.32 6.02
N PRO A 132 9.49 -32.64 6.93
CA PRO A 132 9.66 -34.01 7.43
C PRO A 132 8.37 -34.64 7.97
N LYS A 133 7.45 -33.84 8.52
CA LYS A 133 6.15 -34.30 9.02
C LYS A 133 5.13 -34.59 7.92
N THR A 134 5.26 -33.93 6.78
CA THR A 134 4.34 -34.01 5.65
C THR A 134 4.97 -34.73 4.46
N PHE A 135 6.09 -35.45 4.68
CA PHE A 135 6.72 -36.24 3.64
C PHE A 135 5.83 -37.42 3.32
N ASP A 136 5.39 -37.48 2.06
CA ASP A 136 4.63 -38.57 1.51
C ASP A 136 5.29 -39.01 0.21
N HIS A 137 5.52 -40.31 0.11
CA HIS A 137 6.11 -40.96 -1.05
C HIS A 137 5.03 -41.31 -2.11
N ARG A 138 3.79 -40.88 -1.88
CA ARG A 138 2.64 -40.95 -2.82
C ARG A 138 2.26 -42.38 -3.21
N ARG A 139 2.08 -43.25 -2.20
CA ARG A 139 1.66 -44.66 -2.41
C ARG A 139 0.20 -44.81 -2.77
#